data_AF-A0A517ZXD5-F1
#
_entry.id   AF-A0A517ZXD5-F1
#
_cell.length_a   1.000
_cell.length_b   1.000
_cell.length_c   1.000
_cell.angle_alpha   90.00
_cell.angle_beta   90.00
_cell.angle_gamma   90.00
#
_symmetry.space_group_name_H-M   'P 1'
#
loop_
_entity.id
_entity.type
_entity.pdbx_description
1 polymer ?
#
loop_
_entity_poly.entity_id
_entity_poly.type
_entity_poly.pdbx_seq_one_letter_code
_entity_poly.pdbx_strand_id
1 'polypeptide(L)'
;MLLFRRLILPSICLFTLTVASATARADHDGKLQILLMGDSTCIGSICRKTDPNAHHLEDVIRDLLKADNDIPATNVINQGRDGEFVHGLLTSGRYDRDIKPLPGLDYVLIRYGLNDRGKRKDFAKNFPNDLRELMARLRQDHPGAELILMPTFPYFRDQRDEDINTIVRAVAESENVPLLDVHERFAAELKAAGPQALTYRRVPLKNVPERFHLLIRPAIYDQQVIAMGNRYDAHLKDVPGWFSDRHPNLAGYHVIGDETAKFLAPLIKKRLAEKNAASTSDQPTVRVAGIVLKWIRTEKETNYQRAEALIREAAAGGAKIVVTTESFLDGYAIADKSIPLPRYRALGEPIPDGEYFKKLAALADELDIHLVAGMMEADGDKRYNTAVFINPEGELVGKYRKQKLQHELVRNTPGDRSLVFDSPFGKTGLMICADRTEQSIVGRFNENGAEFLICPSGGMFGPRRNDPIVQSRSRQNGKYIVFVHPAEFLVTAPDGTIKSRTILGDRLLIPKEEIDGPLDQNRVFYFELPVSAVPGP
;
A
#
# COMPACT_ATOMS: atom_id res chain seq x y z
N MET A 1 -28.59 -19.43 -67.98
CA MET A 1 -28.05 -18.16 -68.52
C MET A 1 -28.13 -17.15 -67.39
N LEU A 2 -27.10 -16.53 -66.80
CA LEU A 2 -25.66 -16.34 -67.03
C LEU A 2 -24.97 -16.60 -65.67
N LEU A 3 -23.96 -17.46 -65.49
CA LEU A 3 -22.51 -17.38 -65.78
C LEU A 3 -21.70 -16.22 -65.15
N PHE A 4 -20.67 -16.65 -64.40
CA PHE A 4 -19.38 -16.02 -64.07
C PHE A 4 -19.33 -14.95 -62.96
N ARG A 5 -18.36 -14.86 -62.03
CA ARG A 5 -17.07 -15.56 -61.75
C ARG A 5 -16.65 -15.05 -60.35
N ARG A 6 -16.36 -15.91 -59.36
CA ARG A 6 -15.68 -15.46 -58.11
C ARG A 6 -14.23 -15.91 -58.17
N LEU A 7 -13.32 -14.93 -58.19
CA LEU A 7 -11.88 -15.13 -57.97
C LEU A 7 -11.66 -15.56 -56.51
N ILE A 8 -10.80 -16.57 -56.33
CA ILE A 8 -10.26 -17.00 -55.05
C ILE A 8 -8.90 -16.30 -54.89
N LEU A 9 -8.75 -15.46 -53.87
CA LEU A 9 -7.46 -15.07 -53.30
C LEU A 9 -7.28 -15.84 -51.98
N PRO A 10 -6.11 -16.45 -51.69
CA PRO A 10 -5.87 -17.03 -50.39
C PRO A 10 -5.41 -15.92 -49.42
N SER A 11 -6.22 -15.63 -48.41
CA SER A 11 -5.80 -14.84 -47.25
C SER A 11 -4.80 -15.65 -46.42
N ILE A 12 -3.54 -15.22 -46.44
CA ILE A 12 -2.52 -15.68 -45.50
C ILE A 12 -2.84 -15.02 -44.15
N CYS A 13 -3.51 -15.75 -43.25
CA CYS A 13 -3.65 -15.35 -41.85
C CYS A 13 -2.32 -15.60 -41.13
N LEU A 14 -1.57 -14.54 -40.91
CA LEU A 14 -0.41 -14.51 -40.04
C LEU A 14 -0.91 -14.67 -38.59
N PHE A 15 -0.79 -15.86 -38.01
CA PHE A 15 -1.00 -16.07 -36.58
C PHE A 15 0.19 -15.46 -35.82
N THR A 16 0.05 -14.22 -35.36
CA THR A 16 0.95 -13.67 -34.35
C THR A 16 0.61 -14.33 -33.02
N LEU A 17 1.45 -15.28 -32.60
CA LEU A 17 1.52 -15.74 -31.21
C LEU A 17 1.94 -14.55 -30.34
N THR A 18 0.96 -13.84 -29.78
CA THR A 18 1.20 -13.00 -28.61
C THR A 18 1.47 -13.94 -27.44
N VAL A 19 2.74 -14.11 -27.10
CA VAL A 19 3.15 -14.62 -25.79
C VAL A 19 2.73 -13.55 -24.79
N ALA A 20 1.52 -13.70 -24.26
CA ALA A 20 1.13 -12.96 -23.07
C ALA A 20 2.09 -13.40 -21.96
N SER A 21 3.00 -12.51 -21.57
CA SER A 21 3.71 -12.62 -20.30
C SER A 21 2.67 -12.48 -19.21
N ALA A 22 2.04 -13.59 -18.85
CA ALA A 22 1.19 -13.70 -17.69
C ALA A 22 2.08 -13.46 -16.47
N THR A 23 2.15 -12.22 -16.00
CA THR A 23 2.45 -11.94 -14.60
C THR A 23 1.26 -12.46 -13.79
N ALA A 24 1.19 -13.77 -13.63
CA ALA A 24 0.27 -14.44 -12.73
C ALA A 24 0.73 -14.15 -11.29
N ARG A 25 0.40 -12.97 -10.80
CA ARG A 25 0.18 -12.77 -9.36
C ARG A 25 -1.33 -12.76 -9.21
N ALA A 26 -1.88 -13.91 -8.83
CA ALA A 26 -3.22 -13.93 -8.29
C ALA A 26 -3.20 -13.05 -7.04
N ASP A 27 -3.85 -11.90 -7.13
CA ASP A 27 -4.15 -11.02 -6.01
C ASP A 27 -5.01 -11.81 -5.02
N HIS A 28 -4.40 -12.20 -3.90
CA HIS A 28 -5.12 -12.77 -2.75
C HIS A 28 -5.88 -11.66 -1.99
N ASP A 29 -6.75 -10.91 -2.66
CA ASP A 29 -7.43 -9.71 -2.12
C ASP A 29 -6.47 -8.70 -1.44
N GLY A 30 -5.21 -8.64 -1.88
CA GLY A 30 -4.17 -7.81 -1.24
C GLY A 30 -3.71 -8.29 0.14
N LYS A 31 -4.06 -9.50 0.57
CA LYS A 31 -3.64 -10.08 1.86
C LYS A 31 -2.25 -10.69 1.80
N LEU A 32 -1.46 -10.44 2.84
CA LEU A 32 -0.15 -11.04 3.03
C LEU A 32 -0.27 -12.51 3.42
N GLN A 33 0.42 -13.39 2.70
CA GLN A 33 0.30 -14.84 2.82
C GLN A 33 1.40 -15.43 3.73
N ILE A 34 1.00 -16.03 4.84
CA ILE A 34 1.88 -16.65 5.83
C ILE A 34 1.58 -18.14 5.89
N LEU A 35 2.57 -18.98 5.60
CA LEU A 35 2.47 -20.43 5.69
C LEU A 35 3.14 -20.94 6.97
N LEU A 36 2.43 -21.76 7.74
CA LEU A 36 2.97 -22.53 8.88
C LEU A 36 3.16 -23.99 8.45
N MET A 37 4.37 -24.51 8.59
CA MET A 37 4.72 -25.89 8.29
C MET A 37 5.31 -26.56 9.54
N GLY A 38 4.90 -27.81 9.80
CA GLY A 38 5.43 -28.56 10.92
C GLY A 38 4.66 -29.84 11.21
N ASP A 39 4.96 -30.43 12.35
CA ASP A 39 4.34 -31.68 12.79
C ASP A 39 3.03 -31.46 13.59
N SER A 40 2.69 -32.44 14.45
CA SER A 40 1.52 -32.40 15.35
C SER A 40 1.49 -31.17 16.24
N THR A 41 2.66 -30.62 16.56
CA THR A 41 2.78 -29.41 17.37
C THR A 41 2.50 -28.13 16.59
N CYS A 42 2.45 -28.17 15.26
CA CYS A 42 2.05 -27.05 14.41
C CYS A 42 0.53 -27.06 14.16
N ILE A 43 -0.05 -28.23 13.88
CA ILE A 43 -1.48 -28.35 13.54
C ILE A 43 -2.40 -28.24 14.76
N GLY A 44 -1.99 -28.74 15.94
CA GLY A 44 -2.81 -28.69 17.15
C GLY A 44 -4.11 -29.50 17.06
N SER A 45 -4.08 -30.67 16.43
CA SER A 45 -5.27 -31.48 16.14
C SER A 45 -6.11 -31.82 17.37
N ILE A 46 -5.49 -32.07 18.51
CA ILE A 46 -6.19 -32.34 19.76
C ILE A 46 -6.96 -31.11 20.26
N CYS A 47 -6.36 -29.92 20.22
CA CYS A 47 -7.06 -28.68 20.58
C CYS A 47 -8.27 -28.44 19.68
N ARG A 48 -8.12 -28.64 18.36
CA ARG A 48 -9.23 -28.55 17.39
C ARG A 48 -10.32 -29.58 17.65
N LYS A 49 -9.96 -30.79 18.08
CA LYS A 49 -10.93 -31.83 18.41
C LYS A 49 -11.73 -31.49 19.67
N THR A 50 -11.08 -30.93 20.69
CA THR A 50 -11.73 -30.62 21.96
C THR A 50 -12.46 -29.28 21.96
N ASP A 51 -11.97 -28.31 21.19
CA ASP A 51 -12.56 -26.99 21.06
C ASP A 51 -12.39 -26.47 19.61
N PRO A 52 -13.28 -26.87 18.69
CA PRO A 52 -13.18 -26.47 17.29
C PRO A 52 -13.28 -24.95 17.06
N ASN A 53 -13.93 -24.23 17.97
CA ASN A 53 -14.23 -22.79 17.82
C ASN A 53 -13.23 -21.89 18.57
N ALA A 54 -12.25 -22.47 19.27
CA ALA A 54 -11.17 -21.70 19.85
C ALA A 54 -10.35 -20.97 18.78
N HIS A 55 -9.63 -19.92 19.19
CA HIS A 55 -8.60 -19.32 18.34
C HIS A 55 -7.41 -20.28 18.31
N HIS A 56 -7.21 -20.95 17.17
CA HIS A 56 -6.06 -21.83 16.97
C HIS A 56 -4.83 -21.02 16.56
N LEU A 57 -3.68 -21.66 16.44
CA LEU A 57 -2.40 -20.98 16.22
C LEU A 57 -2.45 -19.94 15.08
N GLU A 58 -3.02 -20.30 13.94
CA GLU A 58 -3.17 -19.39 12.80
C GLU A 58 -4.11 -18.22 13.06
N ASP A 59 -5.16 -18.42 13.86
CA ASP A 59 -6.11 -17.37 14.20
C ASP A 59 -5.48 -16.37 15.18
N VAL A 60 -4.74 -16.87 16.18
CA VAL A 60 -3.98 -16.02 17.12
C VAL A 60 -2.99 -15.14 16.37
N ILE A 61 -2.19 -15.71 15.46
CA ILE A 61 -1.22 -14.93 14.67
C ILE A 61 -1.95 -13.88 13.82
N ARG A 62 -3.03 -14.28 13.13
CA ARG A 62 -3.81 -13.40 12.26
C ARG A 62 -4.39 -12.21 13.02
N ASP A 63 -5.01 -12.47 14.17
CA ASP A 63 -5.68 -11.46 14.98
C ASP A 63 -4.68 -10.50 15.63
N LEU A 64 -3.54 -11.01 16.11
CA LEU A 64 -2.49 -10.16 16.70
C LEU A 64 -1.81 -9.28 15.65
N LEU A 65 -1.54 -9.79 14.45
CA LEU A 65 -1.01 -8.96 13.35
C LEU A 65 -2.03 -7.91 12.89
N LYS A 66 -3.32 -8.27 12.86
CA LYS A 66 -4.41 -7.34 12.51
C LYS A 66 -4.56 -6.19 13.52
N ALA A 67 -4.14 -6.37 14.77
CA ALA A 67 -4.20 -5.31 15.78
C ALA A 67 -3.23 -4.15 15.50
N ASP A 68 -2.25 -4.35 14.60
CA ASP A 68 -1.33 -3.32 14.14
C ASP A 68 -1.85 -2.70 12.82
N ASN A 69 -2.31 -1.45 12.87
CA ASN A 69 -2.92 -0.76 11.72
C ASN A 69 -1.95 -0.53 10.55
N ASP A 70 -0.64 -0.67 10.77
CA ASP A 70 0.37 -0.52 9.70
C ASP A 70 0.61 -1.83 8.94
N ILE A 71 0.01 -2.94 9.39
CA ILE A 71 0.17 -4.26 8.78
C ILE A 71 -1.08 -4.56 7.92
N PRO A 72 -0.92 -4.93 6.63
CA PRO A 72 -2.05 -5.30 5.80
C PRO A 72 -2.73 -6.56 6.34
N ALA A 73 -3.97 -6.79 5.94
CA ALA A 73 -4.69 -8.01 6.30
C ALA A 73 -3.85 -9.25 5.93
N THR A 74 -3.79 -10.22 6.83
CA THR A 74 -3.00 -11.44 6.65
C THR A 74 -3.88 -12.65 6.42
N ASN A 75 -3.40 -13.58 5.59
CA ASN A 75 -3.91 -14.93 5.50
C ASN A 75 -2.86 -15.89 6.08
N VAL A 76 -3.20 -16.56 7.17
CA VAL A 76 -2.30 -17.49 7.85
C VAL A 76 -2.79 -18.91 7.57
N ILE A 77 -2.00 -19.66 6.81
CA ILE A 77 -2.29 -21.00 6.31
C ILE A 77 -1.53 -22.00 7.19
N ASN A 78 -2.25 -22.86 7.91
CA ASN A 78 -1.63 -23.92 8.70
C ASN A 78 -1.61 -25.24 7.93
N GLN A 79 -0.42 -25.69 7.52
CA GLN A 79 -0.20 -26.96 6.83
C GLN A 79 0.50 -27.99 7.71
N GLY A 80 0.48 -27.80 9.04
CA GLY A 80 1.00 -28.78 9.97
C GLY A 80 0.29 -30.14 9.85
N ARG A 81 0.97 -31.23 10.17
CA ARG A 81 0.36 -32.57 10.11
C ARG A 81 0.86 -33.51 11.19
N ASP A 82 -0.08 -34.26 11.78
CA ASP A 82 0.23 -35.25 12.80
C ASP A 82 1.23 -36.31 12.30
N GLY A 83 2.29 -36.51 13.09
CA GLY A 83 3.33 -37.50 12.79
C GLY A 83 4.24 -37.15 11.61
N GLU A 84 4.09 -35.97 11.00
CA GLU A 84 4.94 -35.56 9.88
C GLU A 84 6.38 -35.28 10.31
N PHE A 85 7.31 -35.52 9.39
CA PHE A 85 8.74 -35.23 9.49
C PHE A 85 9.23 -34.86 8.07
N VAL A 86 10.33 -34.13 7.95
CA VAL A 86 10.70 -33.43 6.70
C VAL A 86 10.90 -34.39 5.55
N HIS A 87 11.65 -35.47 5.77
CA HIS A 87 11.88 -36.48 4.73
C HIS A 87 10.57 -37.13 4.26
N GLY A 88 9.62 -37.37 5.16
CA GLY A 88 8.31 -37.91 4.81
C GLY A 88 7.47 -36.94 3.96
N LEU A 89 7.50 -35.63 4.29
CA LEU A 89 6.86 -34.59 3.48
C LEU A 89 7.41 -34.57 2.04
N LEU A 90 8.73 -34.65 1.90
CA LEU A 90 9.44 -34.57 0.61
C LEU A 90 9.26 -35.82 -0.27
N THR A 91 9.05 -36.99 0.33
CA THR A 91 9.02 -38.28 -0.39
C THR A 91 7.62 -38.85 -0.59
N SER A 92 6.63 -38.43 0.20
CA SER A 92 5.25 -38.92 0.10
C SER A 92 4.43 -38.30 -1.04
N GLY A 93 4.99 -37.35 -1.79
CA GLY A 93 4.27 -36.52 -2.75
C GLY A 93 3.33 -35.48 -2.11
N ARG A 94 3.32 -35.37 -0.77
CA ARG A 94 2.52 -34.36 -0.08
C ARG A 94 2.98 -32.95 -0.41
N TYR A 95 4.28 -32.70 -0.45
CA TYR A 95 4.81 -31.38 -0.77
C TYR A 95 4.23 -30.86 -2.11
N ASP A 96 4.30 -31.67 -3.16
CA ASP A 96 3.82 -31.31 -4.49
C ASP A 96 2.31 -31.08 -4.56
N ARG A 97 1.55 -31.78 -3.71
CA ARG A 97 0.08 -31.67 -3.67
C ARG A 97 -0.42 -30.51 -2.82
N ASP A 98 0.18 -30.30 -1.65
CA ASP A 98 -0.40 -29.43 -0.62
C ASP A 98 0.38 -28.12 -0.42
N ILE A 99 1.68 -28.08 -0.75
CA ILE A 99 2.57 -26.95 -0.47
C ILE A 99 2.97 -26.21 -1.74
N LYS A 100 3.45 -26.94 -2.75
CA LYS A 100 3.86 -26.37 -4.04
C LYS A 100 2.77 -25.52 -4.73
N PRO A 101 1.48 -25.92 -4.73
CA PRO A 101 0.45 -25.17 -5.46
C PRO A 101 -0.01 -23.87 -4.77
N LEU A 102 0.46 -23.57 -3.55
CA LEU A 102 0.02 -22.39 -2.80
C LEU A 102 0.51 -21.10 -3.48
N PRO A 103 -0.34 -20.23 -4.03
CA PRO A 103 0.15 -19.06 -4.74
C PRO A 103 0.67 -18.00 -3.77
N GLY A 104 1.69 -17.24 -4.17
CA GLY A 104 1.98 -15.92 -3.60
C GLY A 104 2.35 -15.89 -2.12
N LEU A 105 3.06 -16.90 -1.61
CA LEU A 105 3.54 -16.91 -0.22
C LEU A 105 4.54 -15.78 0.04
N ASP A 106 4.33 -15.01 1.12
CA ASP A 106 5.23 -13.93 1.54
C ASP A 106 6.20 -14.41 2.64
N TYR A 107 5.71 -15.25 3.56
CA TYR A 107 6.48 -15.82 4.67
C TYR A 107 6.17 -17.31 4.84
N VAL A 108 7.21 -18.12 5.09
CA VAL A 108 7.05 -19.55 5.38
C VAL A 108 7.79 -19.88 6.67
N LEU A 109 7.04 -20.26 7.70
CA LEU A 109 7.54 -20.65 9.01
C LEU A 109 7.66 -22.17 9.08
N ILE A 110 8.87 -22.66 9.34
CA ILE A 110 9.20 -24.09 9.27
C ILE A 110 9.60 -24.57 10.68
N ARG A 111 8.75 -25.40 11.29
CA ARG A 111 9.00 -26.03 12.60
C ARG A 111 8.89 -27.55 12.54
N TYR A 112 10.02 -28.21 12.28
CA TYR A 112 10.16 -29.66 12.31
C TYR A 112 11.27 -30.10 13.27
N GLY A 113 11.36 -31.40 13.54
CA GLY A 113 12.44 -31.98 14.34
C GLY A 113 12.00 -33.06 15.31
N LEU A 114 10.81 -32.96 15.93
CA LEU A 114 10.39 -33.92 16.97
C LEU A 114 10.21 -35.32 16.39
N ASN A 115 9.43 -35.43 15.30
CA ASN A 115 9.26 -36.71 14.61
C ASN A 115 10.50 -37.11 13.83
N ASP A 116 11.25 -36.15 13.27
CA ASP A 116 12.52 -36.42 12.58
C ASP A 116 13.51 -37.12 13.53
N ARG A 117 13.61 -36.66 14.78
CA ARG A 117 14.48 -37.29 15.80
C ARG A 117 14.14 -38.75 16.05
N GLY A 118 12.86 -39.11 15.98
CA GLY A 118 12.37 -40.47 16.21
C GLY A 118 12.32 -41.35 14.95
N LYS A 119 12.13 -40.77 13.77
CA LYS A 119 11.86 -41.51 12.52
C LYS A 119 13.01 -41.48 11.53
N ARG A 120 13.86 -40.45 11.59
CA ARG A 120 14.94 -40.27 10.61
C ARG A 120 16.19 -41.05 11.04
N LYS A 121 16.52 -42.08 10.25
CA LYS A 121 17.80 -42.81 10.39
C LYS A 121 18.97 -41.82 10.31
N ASP A 122 19.99 -42.01 11.13
CA ASP A 122 21.17 -41.15 11.23
C ASP A 122 20.79 -39.67 11.33
N PHE A 123 19.84 -39.37 12.24
CA PHE A 123 19.20 -38.05 12.41
C PHE A 123 20.16 -36.87 12.29
N ALA A 124 21.26 -36.86 13.04
CA ALA A 124 22.22 -35.76 13.06
C ALA A 124 22.86 -35.48 11.69
N LYS A 125 22.97 -36.51 10.83
CA LYS A 125 23.48 -36.37 9.46
C LYS A 125 22.37 -36.00 8.49
N ASN A 126 21.20 -36.63 8.60
CA ASN A 126 20.20 -36.60 7.54
C ASN A 126 19.16 -35.47 7.70
N PHE A 127 18.72 -35.19 8.92
CA PHE A 127 17.76 -34.11 9.18
C PHE A 127 18.21 -32.73 8.66
N PRO A 128 19.45 -32.26 8.85
CA PRO A 128 19.87 -30.98 8.28
C PRO A 128 19.85 -30.99 6.74
N ASN A 129 20.12 -32.13 6.10
CA ASN A 129 20.05 -32.24 4.64
C ASN A 129 18.60 -32.22 4.15
N ASP A 130 17.70 -32.90 4.84
CA ASP A 130 16.28 -32.88 4.51
C ASP A 130 15.70 -31.45 4.68
N LEU A 131 16.10 -30.71 5.72
CA LEU A 131 15.73 -29.29 5.88
C LEU A 131 16.22 -28.42 4.73
N ARG A 132 17.49 -28.56 4.32
CA ARG A 132 18.04 -27.81 3.18
C ARG A 132 17.32 -28.14 1.87
N GLU A 133 17.00 -29.41 1.63
CA GLU A 133 16.22 -29.83 0.47
C GLU A 133 14.81 -29.22 0.48
N LEU A 134 14.13 -29.21 1.64
CA LEU A 134 12.83 -28.53 1.78
C LEU A 134 12.94 -27.03 1.47
N MET A 135 13.95 -26.35 2.01
CA MET A 135 14.18 -24.94 1.75
C MET A 135 14.53 -24.68 0.28
N ALA A 136 15.30 -25.55 -0.36
CA ALA A 136 15.62 -25.43 -1.79
C ALA A 136 14.36 -25.52 -2.65
N ARG A 137 13.47 -26.48 -2.38
CA ARG A 137 12.17 -26.58 -3.08
C ARG A 137 11.29 -25.37 -2.83
N LEU A 138 11.22 -24.89 -1.58
CA LEU A 138 10.45 -23.69 -1.25
C LEU A 138 10.97 -22.44 -1.97
N ARG A 139 12.29 -22.26 -2.08
CA ARG A 139 12.88 -21.15 -2.85
C ARG A 139 12.60 -21.28 -4.34
N GLN A 140 12.57 -22.51 -4.88
CA GLN A 140 12.25 -22.77 -6.28
C GLN A 140 10.78 -22.49 -6.59
N ASP A 141 9.86 -23.02 -5.78
CA ASP A 141 8.43 -22.97 -6.04
C ASP A 141 7.80 -21.66 -5.52
N HIS A 142 8.39 -21.02 -4.49
CA HIS A 142 7.94 -19.77 -3.87
C HIS A 142 9.09 -18.76 -3.72
N PRO A 143 9.69 -18.27 -4.82
CA PRO A 143 10.90 -17.43 -4.79
C PRO A 143 10.73 -16.08 -4.09
N GLY A 144 9.48 -15.63 -3.90
CA GLY A 144 9.16 -14.41 -3.17
C GLY A 144 9.02 -14.60 -1.66
N ALA A 145 9.03 -15.84 -1.16
CA ALA A 145 8.78 -16.09 0.25
C ALA A 145 10.05 -15.93 1.11
N GLU A 146 9.93 -15.25 2.24
CA GLU A 146 10.96 -15.25 3.28
C GLU A 146 10.80 -16.53 4.13
N LEU A 147 11.79 -17.40 4.06
CA LEU A 147 11.81 -18.65 4.82
C LEU A 147 12.32 -18.37 6.24
N ILE A 148 11.61 -18.83 7.25
CA ILE A 148 11.95 -18.62 8.66
C ILE A 148 12.00 -19.98 9.34
N LEU A 149 13.15 -20.32 9.92
CA LEU A 149 13.28 -21.55 10.70
C LEU A 149 12.89 -21.30 12.17
N MET A 150 12.22 -22.28 12.75
CA MET A 150 11.77 -22.24 14.14
C MET A 150 12.32 -23.47 14.89
N PRO A 151 13.14 -23.27 15.94
CA PRO A 151 13.43 -24.31 16.90
C PRO A 151 12.15 -24.86 17.55
N THR A 152 12.25 -26.08 18.07
CA THR A 152 11.17 -26.70 18.85
C THR A 152 11.13 -26.13 20.26
N PHE A 153 9.94 -25.96 20.83
CA PHE A 153 9.76 -25.60 22.25
C PHE A 153 10.18 -26.78 23.17
N PRO A 154 10.30 -26.59 24.50
CA PRO A 154 10.71 -27.65 25.44
C PRO A 154 9.72 -28.83 25.54
N TYR A 155 9.74 -29.71 24.54
CA TYR A 155 8.86 -30.86 24.41
C TYR A 155 9.42 -32.04 25.22
N PHE A 156 10.62 -32.54 24.90
CA PHE A 156 11.23 -33.67 25.60
C PHE A 156 11.84 -33.29 26.96
N ARG A 157 12.13 -32.01 27.17
CA ARG A 157 12.74 -31.44 28.40
C ARG A 157 14.00 -32.19 28.81
N ASP A 158 14.75 -32.60 27.81
CA ASP A 158 16.02 -33.30 27.91
C ASP A 158 16.88 -32.96 26.68
N GLN A 159 18.03 -33.62 26.58
CA GLN A 159 19.01 -33.40 25.52
C GLN A 159 18.44 -33.48 24.10
N ARG A 160 17.32 -34.19 23.88
CA ARG A 160 16.73 -34.33 22.55
C ARG A 160 16.20 -33.01 21.99
N ASP A 161 15.65 -32.13 22.83
CA ASP A 161 15.21 -30.81 22.38
C ASP A 161 16.42 -29.99 21.88
N GLU A 162 17.53 -30.06 22.61
CA GLU A 162 18.76 -29.34 22.23
C GLU A 162 19.42 -29.95 20.99
N ASP A 163 19.44 -31.28 20.85
CA ASP A 163 19.92 -31.96 19.64
C ASP A 163 19.21 -31.45 18.38
N ILE A 164 17.88 -31.26 18.46
CA ILE A 164 17.06 -30.72 17.37
C ILE A 164 17.40 -29.25 17.15
N ASN A 165 17.35 -28.45 18.21
CA ASN A 165 17.44 -27.00 18.13
C ASN A 165 18.83 -26.53 17.68
N THR A 166 19.90 -27.19 18.12
CA THR A 166 21.27 -26.95 17.63
C THR A 166 21.35 -27.13 16.12
N ILE A 167 20.75 -28.20 15.56
CA ILE A 167 20.75 -28.43 14.12
C ILE A 167 19.94 -27.34 13.39
N VAL A 168 18.74 -27.01 13.87
CA VAL A 168 17.88 -25.99 13.25
C VAL A 168 18.59 -24.63 13.22
N ARG A 169 19.22 -24.23 14.34
CA ARG A 169 20.02 -23.00 14.43
C ARG A 169 21.18 -23.00 13.43
N ALA A 170 21.95 -24.09 13.37
CA ALA A 170 23.07 -24.22 12.45
C ALA A 170 22.64 -24.18 10.98
N VAL A 171 21.49 -24.78 10.64
CA VAL A 171 20.93 -24.69 9.28
C VAL A 171 20.51 -23.26 8.98
N ALA A 172 19.80 -22.59 9.89
CA ALA A 172 19.34 -21.20 9.70
C ALA A 172 20.51 -20.25 9.43
N GLU A 173 21.59 -20.39 10.21
CA GLU A 173 22.83 -19.63 10.03
C GLU A 173 23.49 -19.95 8.68
N SER A 174 23.66 -21.25 8.34
CA SER A 174 24.31 -21.65 7.08
C SER A 174 23.54 -21.23 5.83
N GLU A 175 22.21 -21.15 5.92
CA GLU A 175 21.30 -20.78 4.84
C GLU A 175 20.99 -19.28 4.81
N ASN A 176 21.55 -18.52 5.76
CA ASN A 176 21.31 -17.09 5.96
C ASN A 176 19.82 -16.72 5.97
N VAL A 177 19.04 -17.45 6.77
CA VAL A 177 17.60 -17.20 6.94
C VAL A 177 17.29 -16.77 8.37
N PRO A 178 16.24 -15.95 8.59
CA PRO A 178 15.84 -15.58 9.94
C PRO A 178 15.48 -16.80 10.79
N LEU A 179 15.80 -16.71 12.08
CA LEU A 179 15.47 -17.70 13.09
C LEU A 179 14.49 -17.10 14.09
N LEU A 180 13.31 -17.71 14.23
CA LEU A 180 12.33 -17.36 15.27
C LEU A 180 12.44 -18.34 16.43
N ASP A 181 13.16 -17.94 17.49
CA ASP A 181 13.36 -18.80 18.67
C ASP A 181 12.16 -18.75 19.63
N VAL A 182 11.17 -19.60 19.36
CA VAL A 182 10.04 -19.83 20.29
C VAL A 182 10.41 -20.67 21.51
N HIS A 183 11.59 -21.30 21.53
CA HIS A 183 11.98 -22.18 22.63
C HIS A 183 12.21 -21.40 23.91
N GLU A 184 13.00 -20.33 23.84
CA GLU A 184 13.31 -19.49 25.00
C GLU A 184 12.06 -18.85 25.59
N ARG A 185 11.20 -18.30 24.73
CA ARG A 185 9.93 -17.71 25.17
C ARG A 185 9.05 -18.74 25.87
N PHE A 186 8.86 -19.90 25.28
CA PHE A 186 8.01 -20.96 25.85
C PHE A 186 8.60 -21.50 27.17
N ALA A 187 9.93 -21.64 27.25
CA ALA A 187 10.63 -22.06 28.46
C ALA A 187 10.45 -21.06 29.61
N ALA A 188 10.51 -19.75 29.32
CA ALA A 188 10.28 -18.70 30.30
C ALA A 188 8.86 -18.77 30.89
N GLU A 189 7.85 -19.00 30.06
CA GLU A 189 6.45 -19.15 30.51
C GLU A 189 6.26 -20.42 31.35
N LEU A 190 6.88 -21.55 30.97
CA LEU A 190 6.85 -22.77 31.80
C LEU A 190 7.55 -22.57 33.15
N LYS A 191 8.62 -21.77 33.20
CA LYS A 191 9.30 -21.44 34.47
C LYS A 191 8.40 -20.61 35.38
N ALA A 192 7.63 -19.67 34.81
CA ALA A 192 6.75 -18.79 35.56
C ALA A 192 5.45 -19.48 36.01
N ALA A 193 4.77 -20.18 35.11
CA ALA A 193 3.46 -20.78 35.35
C ALA A 193 3.51 -22.24 35.83
N GLY A 194 4.69 -22.87 35.76
CA GLY A 194 4.93 -24.25 36.13
C GLY A 194 5.02 -25.20 34.92
N PRO A 195 5.67 -26.36 35.09
CA PRO A 195 6.06 -27.23 33.98
C PRO A 195 4.88 -27.88 33.24
N GLN A 196 3.64 -27.76 33.72
CA GLN A 196 2.47 -28.37 33.08
C GLN A 196 1.44 -27.34 32.61
N ALA A 197 1.76 -26.05 32.69
CA ALA A 197 0.82 -24.96 32.43
C ALA A 197 0.41 -24.85 30.96
N LEU A 198 1.35 -25.13 30.06
CA LEU A 198 1.18 -24.93 28.62
C LEU A 198 0.92 -26.22 27.85
N THR A 199 0.70 -27.35 28.52
CA THR A 199 0.53 -28.66 27.86
C THR A 199 -0.79 -29.31 28.24
N TYR A 200 -1.43 -29.96 27.27
CA TYR A 200 -2.60 -30.77 27.54
C TYR A 200 -2.19 -32.15 28.09
N ARG A 201 -3.18 -32.92 28.56
CA ARG A 201 -3.00 -34.21 29.22
C ARG A 201 -3.79 -35.20 28.41
N ARG A 202 -3.15 -36.30 28.03
CA ARG A 202 -3.76 -37.33 27.19
C ARG A 202 -3.31 -38.70 27.67
N VAL A 203 -4.24 -39.48 28.18
CA VAL A 203 -4.00 -40.86 28.61
C VAL A 203 -5.15 -41.78 28.16
N PRO A 204 -4.89 -43.07 27.92
CA PRO A 204 -5.95 -44.05 27.72
C PRO A 204 -6.90 -44.10 28.93
N LEU A 205 -8.21 -44.14 28.69
CA LEU A 205 -9.23 -44.23 29.75
C LEU A 205 -9.01 -45.46 30.66
N LYS A 206 -8.57 -46.57 30.07
CA LYS A 206 -8.21 -47.81 30.80
C LYS A 206 -7.10 -47.61 31.85
N ASN A 207 -6.29 -46.57 31.75
CA ASN A 207 -5.24 -46.27 32.72
C ASN A 207 -5.77 -45.42 33.89
N VAL A 208 -6.98 -44.86 33.77
CA VAL A 208 -7.58 -44.04 34.81
C VAL A 208 -8.46 -44.90 35.72
N PRO A 209 -8.28 -44.86 37.06
CA PRO A 209 -9.12 -45.60 37.99
C PRO A 209 -10.62 -45.29 37.82
N GLU A 210 -11.45 -46.33 37.78
CA GLU A 210 -12.90 -46.22 37.54
C GLU A 210 -13.62 -45.24 38.48
N ARG A 211 -13.15 -45.13 39.74
CA ARG A 211 -13.69 -44.17 40.73
C ARG A 211 -13.68 -42.71 40.25
N PHE A 212 -12.83 -42.36 39.28
CA PHE A 212 -12.75 -41.01 38.73
C PHE A 212 -13.53 -40.82 37.44
N HIS A 213 -14.05 -41.89 36.81
CA HIS A 213 -14.68 -41.81 35.48
C HIS A 213 -15.89 -40.89 35.44
N LEU A 214 -16.71 -40.87 36.50
CA LEU A 214 -17.83 -39.93 36.62
C LEU A 214 -17.36 -38.47 36.65
N LEU A 215 -16.28 -38.18 37.38
CA LEU A 215 -15.72 -36.84 37.52
C LEU A 215 -15.15 -36.30 36.20
N ILE A 216 -14.52 -37.16 35.41
CA ILE A 216 -13.83 -36.77 34.17
C ILE A 216 -14.65 -36.98 32.91
N ARG A 217 -15.94 -37.34 33.02
CA ARG A 217 -16.81 -37.63 31.87
C ARG A 217 -16.71 -36.58 30.74
N PRO A 218 -16.64 -35.26 30.99
CA PRO A 218 -16.49 -34.25 29.93
C PRO A 218 -15.13 -34.26 29.21
N ALA A 219 -14.14 -34.95 29.76
CA ALA A 219 -12.79 -35.08 29.23
C ALA A 219 -12.57 -36.41 28.49
N ILE A 220 -13.58 -37.26 28.36
CA ILE A 220 -13.44 -38.57 27.69
C ILE A 220 -13.74 -38.40 26.19
N TYR A 221 -12.77 -38.74 25.34
CA TYR A 221 -12.85 -38.74 23.88
C TYR A 221 -12.29 -40.06 23.34
N ASP A 222 -13.10 -40.88 22.67
CA ASP A 222 -12.68 -42.14 22.01
C ASP A 222 -11.72 -43.01 22.86
N GLN A 223 -12.17 -43.40 24.06
CA GLN A 223 -11.37 -44.21 25.01
C GLN A 223 -10.07 -43.55 25.49
N GLN A 224 -9.93 -42.22 25.31
CA GLN A 224 -8.88 -41.39 25.87
C GLN A 224 -9.47 -40.36 26.83
N VAL A 225 -8.67 -39.94 27.81
CA VAL A 225 -8.95 -38.78 28.65
C VAL A 225 -8.08 -37.64 28.15
N ILE A 226 -8.70 -36.55 27.73
CA ILE A 226 -8.06 -35.36 27.19
C ILE A 226 -8.44 -34.15 28.04
N ALA A 227 -7.47 -33.53 28.70
CA ALA A 227 -7.67 -32.33 29.50
C ALA A 227 -6.78 -31.19 29.01
N MET A 228 -7.39 -30.06 28.64
CA MET A 228 -6.68 -28.86 28.14
C MET A 228 -5.94 -28.07 29.23
N GLY A 229 -6.18 -28.36 30.51
CA GLY A 229 -5.55 -27.65 31.62
C GLY A 229 -5.55 -28.48 32.91
N ASN A 230 -5.26 -27.81 34.02
CA ASN A 230 -5.00 -28.41 35.34
C ASN A 230 -6.20 -28.91 36.13
N ARG A 231 -7.41 -28.82 35.57
CA ARG A 231 -8.67 -29.15 36.25
C ARG A 231 -8.66 -30.50 36.98
N TYR A 232 -8.01 -31.52 36.40
CA TYR A 232 -8.04 -32.88 36.95
C TYR A 232 -6.73 -33.31 37.63
N ASP A 233 -5.74 -32.43 37.74
CA ASP A 233 -4.42 -32.79 38.29
C ASP A 233 -4.49 -33.22 39.75
N ALA A 234 -5.37 -32.59 40.54
CA ALA A 234 -5.57 -32.95 41.94
C ALA A 234 -5.99 -34.42 42.15
N HIS A 235 -6.60 -35.04 41.14
CA HIS A 235 -7.11 -36.41 41.21
C HIS A 235 -6.25 -37.40 40.41
N LEU A 236 -5.66 -36.96 39.30
CA LEU A 236 -5.08 -37.83 38.30
C LEU A 236 -3.57 -37.66 38.10
N LYS A 237 -2.89 -36.76 38.84
CA LYS A 237 -1.43 -36.55 38.71
C LYS A 237 -0.60 -37.82 38.88
N ASP A 238 -1.08 -38.77 39.67
CA ASP A 238 -0.40 -40.04 39.96
C ASP A 238 -0.77 -41.16 38.98
N VAL A 239 -1.67 -40.90 38.01
CA VAL A 239 -1.97 -41.84 36.94
C VAL A 239 -0.75 -41.98 36.03
N PRO A 240 -0.27 -43.22 35.76
CA PRO A 240 0.86 -43.44 34.88
C PRO A 240 0.66 -42.79 33.51
N GLY A 241 1.59 -41.89 33.15
CA GLY A 241 1.58 -41.18 31.87
C GLY A 241 0.74 -39.90 31.83
N TRP A 242 0.14 -39.46 32.94
CA TRP A 242 -0.71 -38.25 32.98
C TRP A 242 -0.05 -37.00 32.39
N PHE A 243 1.26 -36.81 32.64
CA PHE A 243 2.07 -35.70 32.13
C PHE A 243 3.04 -36.11 31.01
N SER A 244 2.81 -37.26 30.36
CA SER A 244 3.72 -37.79 29.33
C SER A 244 3.54 -37.08 27.97
N ASP A 245 2.31 -36.69 27.64
CA ASP A 245 2.04 -35.88 26.47
C ASP A 245 2.32 -34.41 26.79
N ARG A 246 3.18 -33.79 25.97
CA ARG A 246 3.66 -32.42 26.18
C ARG A 246 3.39 -31.53 24.99
N HIS A 247 2.41 -31.90 24.16
CA HIS A 247 1.91 -31.00 23.14
C HIS A 247 1.28 -29.76 23.79
N PRO A 248 1.36 -28.59 23.13
CA PRO A 248 0.78 -27.37 23.64
C PRO A 248 -0.74 -27.52 23.81
N ASN A 249 -1.26 -27.01 24.92
CA ASN A 249 -2.69 -26.67 25.00
C ASN A 249 -2.93 -25.30 24.31
N LEU A 250 -4.17 -24.81 24.35
CA LEU A 250 -4.51 -23.50 23.77
C LEU A 250 -3.64 -22.37 24.36
N ALA A 251 -3.37 -22.36 25.67
CA ALA A 251 -2.48 -21.36 26.26
C ALA A 251 -1.06 -21.42 25.68
N GLY A 252 -0.51 -22.62 25.47
CA GLY A 252 0.78 -22.81 24.81
C GLY A 252 0.78 -22.35 23.35
N TYR A 253 -0.30 -22.59 22.60
CA TYR A 253 -0.44 -22.07 21.24
C TYR A 253 -0.54 -20.54 21.20
N HIS A 254 -1.15 -19.91 22.21
CA HIS A 254 -1.17 -18.46 22.33
C HIS A 254 0.23 -17.88 22.59
N VAL A 255 1.06 -18.55 23.40
CA VAL A 255 2.47 -18.15 23.59
C VAL A 255 3.24 -18.20 22.27
N ILE A 256 3.09 -19.29 21.51
CA ILE A 256 3.74 -19.45 20.21
C ILE A 256 3.24 -18.38 19.23
N GLY A 257 1.92 -18.15 19.17
CA GLY A 257 1.30 -17.17 18.28
C GLY A 257 1.71 -15.73 18.59
N ASP A 258 1.77 -15.36 19.87
CA ASP A 258 2.24 -14.05 20.34
C ASP A 258 3.68 -13.77 19.92
N GLU A 259 4.58 -14.73 20.18
CA GLU A 259 5.99 -14.59 19.79
C GLU A 259 6.15 -14.51 18.27
N THR A 260 5.37 -15.30 17.53
CA THR A 260 5.37 -15.29 16.07
C THR A 260 4.90 -13.94 15.51
N ALA A 261 3.82 -13.38 16.04
CA ALA A 261 3.32 -12.07 15.60
C ALA A 261 4.33 -10.95 15.89
N LYS A 262 4.93 -10.95 17.08
CA LYS A 262 5.99 -9.99 17.48
C LYS A 262 7.21 -10.05 16.58
N PHE A 263 7.59 -11.25 16.14
CA PHE A 263 8.70 -11.45 15.22
C PHE A 263 8.40 -10.96 13.80
N LEU A 264 7.22 -11.31 13.27
CA LEU A 264 6.84 -10.98 11.90
C LEU A 264 6.54 -9.49 11.70
N ALA A 265 5.91 -8.83 12.68
CA ALA A 265 5.49 -7.44 12.56
C ALA A 265 6.60 -6.47 12.06
N PRO A 266 7.80 -6.41 12.67
CA PRO A 266 8.87 -5.53 12.18
C PRO A 266 9.40 -5.94 10.80
N LEU A 267 9.47 -7.24 10.48
CA LEU A 267 9.90 -7.71 9.16
C LEU A 267 8.94 -7.28 8.07
N ILE A 268 7.63 -7.42 8.32
CA ILE A 268 6.57 -6.98 7.40
C ILE A 268 6.69 -5.47 7.15
N LYS A 269 6.77 -4.67 8.21
CA LYS A 269 6.89 -3.20 8.09
C LYS A 269 8.13 -2.79 7.31
N LYS A 270 9.27 -3.42 7.58
CA LYS A 270 10.53 -3.16 6.84
C LYS A 270 10.36 -3.47 5.36
N ARG A 271 9.82 -4.64 5.03
CA ARG A 271 9.62 -5.07 3.63
C ARG A 271 8.63 -4.17 2.88
N LEU A 272 7.58 -3.70 3.55
CA LEU A 272 6.64 -2.72 2.99
C LEU A 272 7.33 -1.38 2.73
N ALA A 273 8.15 -0.89 3.66
CA ALA A 273 8.92 0.34 3.48
C ALA A 273 9.91 0.22 2.30
N GLU A 274 10.62 -0.90 2.19
CA GLU A 274 11.54 -1.19 1.08
C GLU A 274 10.80 -1.29 -0.25
N LYS A 275 9.64 -1.95 -0.29
CA LYS A 275 8.80 -2.02 -1.50
C LYS A 275 8.31 -0.65 -1.92
N ASN A 276 7.90 0.19 -0.97
CA ASN A 276 7.49 1.57 -1.21
C ASN A 276 8.66 2.43 -1.71
N ALA A 277 9.87 2.20 -1.20
CA ALA A 277 11.09 2.88 -1.67
C ALA A 277 11.52 2.41 -3.07
N ALA A 278 11.52 1.11 -3.34
CA ALA A 278 11.89 0.53 -4.65
C ALA A 278 10.88 0.90 -5.75
N SER A 279 9.60 1.06 -5.41
CA SER A 279 8.57 1.59 -6.32
C SER A 279 8.85 3.03 -6.78
N THR A 280 9.76 3.76 -6.15
CA THR A 280 10.05 5.16 -6.48
C THR A 280 11.30 5.38 -7.34
N SER A 281 12.13 4.37 -7.61
CA SER A 281 13.40 4.55 -8.36
C SER A 281 13.35 4.25 -9.86
N ASP A 282 12.35 3.48 -10.34
CA ASP A 282 12.19 3.12 -11.76
C ASP A 282 10.92 3.72 -12.41
N GLN A 283 10.15 4.52 -11.67
CA GLN A 283 8.98 5.17 -12.25
C GLN A 283 9.41 6.33 -13.15
N PRO A 284 8.87 6.40 -14.38
CA PRO A 284 9.12 7.54 -15.24
C PRO A 284 8.63 8.83 -14.56
N THR A 285 9.36 9.92 -14.75
CA THR A 285 8.99 11.22 -14.21
C THR A 285 8.69 12.22 -15.32
N VAL A 286 7.79 13.16 -15.04
CA VAL A 286 7.60 14.37 -15.82
C VAL A 286 7.99 15.58 -14.97
N ARG A 287 8.78 16.49 -15.53
CA ARG A 287 9.11 17.74 -14.86
C ARG A 287 7.90 18.67 -14.88
N VAL A 288 7.31 18.93 -13.72
CA VAL A 288 6.26 19.91 -13.51
C VAL A 288 6.89 21.22 -13.01
N ALA A 289 6.36 22.36 -13.45
CA ALA A 289 6.73 23.67 -12.96
C ALA A 289 5.53 24.43 -12.40
N GLY A 290 5.67 24.97 -11.19
CA GLY A 290 4.71 25.90 -10.60
C GLY A 290 5.20 27.34 -10.72
N ILE A 291 4.37 28.20 -11.29
CA ILE A 291 4.62 29.64 -11.40
C ILE A 291 4.10 30.31 -10.12
N VAL A 292 5.02 30.65 -9.21
CA VAL A 292 4.69 31.43 -8.01
C VAL A 292 4.79 32.91 -8.37
N LEU A 293 3.63 33.53 -8.60
CA LEU A 293 3.48 34.90 -9.10
C LEU A 293 2.56 35.73 -8.18
N LYS A 294 3.02 36.91 -7.76
CA LYS A 294 2.22 37.92 -7.06
C LYS A 294 1.23 38.56 -8.02
N TRP A 295 -0.02 38.68 -7.57
CA TRP A 295 -1.09 39.24 -8.39
C TRP A 295 -1.08 40.76 -8.43
N ILE A 296 -1.47 41.29 -9.58
CA ILE A 296 -1.86 42.70 -9.73
C ILE A 296 -3.32 42.73 -10.11
N ARG A 297 -4.16 43.29 -9.24
CA ARG A 297 -5.61 43.13 -9.36
C ARG A 297 -6.14 43.88 -10.59
N THR A 298 -6.95 43.21 -11.40
CA THR A 298 -7.61 43.74 -12.62
C THR A 298 -6.70 44.07 -13.80
N GLU A 299 -5.38 43.88 -13.69
CA GLU A 299 -4.41 44.21 -14.76
C GLU A 299 -4.07 42.97 -15.60
N LYS A 300 -5.02 42.51 -16.44
CA LYS A 300 -4.89 41.26 -17.22
C LYS A 300 -3.62 41.21 -18.08
N GLU A 301 -3.34 42.28 -18.83
CA GLU A 301 -2.18 42.34 -19.71
C GLU A 301 -0.87 42.26 -18.93
N THR A 302 -0.76 43.01 -17.83
CA THR A 302 0.43 43.01 -16.99
C THR A 302 0.65 41.65 -16.30
N ASN A 303 -0.42 41.01 -15.80
CA ASN A 303 -0.30 39.66 -15.25
C ASN A 303 0.07 38.63 -16.31
N TYR A 304 -0.48 38.73 -17.53
CA TYR A 304 -0.13 37.86 -18.64
C TYR A 304 1.36 37.98 -18.99
N GLN A 305 1.88 39.19 -19.22
CA GLN A 305 3.28 39.40 -19.58
C GLN A 305 4.26 38.88 -18.51
N ARG A 306 3.92 39.10 -17.23
CA ARG A 306 4.73 38.61 -16.10
C ARG A 306 4.68 37.08 -15.99
N ALA A 307 3.51 36.47 -16.21
CA ALA A 307 3.38 35.02 -16.24
C ALA A 307 4.08 34.41 -17.46
N GLU A 308 3.97 35.02 -18.64
CA GLU A 308 4.61 34.57 -19.88
C GLU A 308 6.13 34.44 -19.70
N ALA A 309 6.78 35.45 -19.12
CA ALA A 309 8.22 35.39 -18.86
C ALA A 309 8.62 34.18 -18.00
N LEU A 310 7.83 33.89 -16.95
CA LEU A 310 8.07 32.75 -16.06
C LEU A 310 7.69 31.41 -16.70
N ILE A 311 6.68 31.37 -17.57
CA ILE A 311 6.31 30.18 -18.34
C ILE A 311 7.44 29.82 -19.33
N ARG A 312 8.03 30.83 -19.99
CA ARG A 312 9.21 30.65 -20.86
C ARG A 312 10.41 30.16 -20.07
N GLU A 313 10.66 30.71 -18.88
CA GLU A 313 11.69 30.22 -17.96
C GLU A 313 11.43 28.74 -17.58
N ALA A 314 10.19 28.39 -17.27
CA ALA A 314 9.80 27.03 -16.92
C ALA A 314 10.05 26.03 -18.05
N ALA A 315 9.66 26.38 -19.28
CA ALA A 315 9.89 25.56 -20.46
C ALA A 315 11.39 25.40 -20.75
N ALA A 316 12.18 26.49 -20.65
CA ALA A 316 13.64 26.44 -20.77
C ALA A 316 14.29 25.58 -19.66
N GLY A 317 13.66 25.52 -18.48
CA GLY A 317 14.01 24.60 -17.39
C GLY A 317 13.62 23.14 -17.62
N GLY A 318 13.08 22.80 -18.79
CA GLY A 318 12.70 21.44 -19.19
C GLY A 318 11.35 20.98 -18.64
N ALA A 319 10.51 21.89 -18.13
CA ALA A 319 9.17 21.53 -17.67
C ALA A 319 8.28 21.13 -18.85
N LYS A 320 7.54 20.03 -18.70
CA LYS A 320 6.54 19.58 -19.67
C LYS A 320 5.11 19.83 -19.25
N ILE A 321 4.91 20.15 -17.97
CA ILE A 321 3.65 20.66 -17.42
C ILE A 321 3.98 21.96 -16.67
N VAL A 322 3.34 23.06 -17.04
CA VAL A 322 3.50 24.37 -16.38
C VAL A 322 2.17 24.79 -15.78
N VAL A 323 2.19 25.24 -14.53
CA VAL A 323 0.98 25.53 -13.75
C VAL A 323 1.05 26.94 -13.19
N THR A 324 0.06 27.76 -13.51
CA THR A 324 -0.12 29.10 -12.93
C THR A 324 -0.94 29.05 -11.63
N THR A 325 -1.04 30.19 -10.93
CA THR A 325 -1.89 30.32 -9.74
C THR A 325 -3.37 30.43 -10.11
N GLU A 326 -4.25 30.22 -9.12
CA GLU A 326 -5.69 30.50 -9.25
C GLU A 326 -5.90 31.96 -9.68
N SER A 327 -6.76 32.18 -10.69
CA SER A 327 -7.11 33.54 -11.16
C SER A 327 -5.89 34.44 -11.40
N PHE A 328 -4.78 33.89 -11.91
CA PHE A 328 -3.56 34.66 -12.13
C PHE A 328 -3.82 35.84 -13.07
N LEU A 329 -4.68 35.64 -14.08
CA LEU A 329 -4.95 36.62 -15.12
C LEU A 329 -5.66 37.87 -14.57
N ASP A 330 -6.79 37.70 -13.87
CA ASP A 330 -7.53 38.82 -13.28
C ASP A 330 -6.94 39.32 -11.95
N GLY A 331 -5.91 38.65 -11.44
CA GLY A 331 -5.23 38.97 -10.19
C GLY A 331 -6.12 38.77 -8.97
N TYR A 332 -6.89 37.67 -8.97
CA TYR A 332 -7.85 37.30 -7.94
C TYR A 332 -8.80 38.46 -7.58
N ALA A 333 -9.39 39.08 -8.61
CA ALA A 333 -10.21 40.28 -8.48
C ALA A 333 -11.45 40.06 -7.61
N ILE A 334 -11.90 38.82 -7.48
CA ILE A 334 -13.04 38.44 -6.65
C ILE A 334 -12.86 38.82 -5.18
N ALA A 335 -11.63 38.93 -4.68
CA ALA A 335 -11.37 39.34 -3.30
C ALA A 335 -11.84 40.79 -3.02
N ASP A 336 -11.89 41.64 -4.05
CA ASP A 336 -12.28 43.04 -3.91
C ASP A 336 -13.73 43.27 -4.38
N LYS A 337 -14.64 43.39 -3.40
CA LYS A 337 -16.05 43.65 -3.66
C LYS A 337 -16.34 45.12 -4.00
N SER A 338 -15.38 46.02 -3.87
CA SER A 338 -15.56 47.42 -4.29
C SER A 338 -15.54 47.59 -5.81
N ILE A 339 -14.93 46.64 -6.54
CA ILE A 339 -14.95 46.62 -8.01
C ILE A 339 -16.41 46.58 -8.48
N PRO A 340 -16.88 47.54 -9.29
CA PRO A 340 -18.24 47.53 -9.81
C PRO A 340 -18.54 46.26 -10.59
N LEU A 341 -19.74 45.69 -10.41
CA LEU A 341 -20.10 44.40 -11.01
C LEU A 341 -19.91 44.35 -12.55
N PRO A 342 -20.25 45.40 -13.33
CA PRO A 342 -19.95 45.40 -14.76
C PRO A 342 -18.45 45.32 -15.07
N ARG A 343 -17.61 46.04 -14.32
CA ARG A 343 -16.15 45.99 -14.48
C ARG A 343 -15.60 44.62 -14.09
N TYR A 344 -16.10 44.05 -13.00
CA TYR A 344 -15.73 42.68 -12.60
C TYR A 344 -16.08 41.68 -13.70
N ARG A 345 -17.33 41.70 -14.21
CA ARG A 345 -17.75 40.81 -15.30
C ARG A 345 -16.91 40.99 -16.57
N ALA A 346 -16.46 42.20 -16.89
CA ALA A 346 -15.62 42.46 -18.05
C ALA A 346 -14.20 41.83 -17.97
N LEU A 347 -13.75 41.40 -16.79
CA LEU A 347 -12.47 40.69 -16.65
C LEU A 347 -12.53 39.24 -17.14
N GLY A 348 -13.73 38.68 -17.34
CA GLY A 348 -13.88 37.27 -17.73
C GLY A 348 -13.56 37.04 -19.20
N GLU A 349 -12.90 35.93 -19.50
CA GLU A 349 -12.55 35.50 -20.85
C GLU A 349 -13.51 34.41 -21.35
N PRO A 350 -14.02 34.50 -22.58
CA PRO A 350 -14.65 33.34 -23.21
C PRO A 350 -13.59 32.26 -23.47
N ILE A 351 -13.95 30.99 -23.29
CA ILE A 351 -13.03 29.85 -23.49
C ILE A 351 -13.66 28.90 -24.51
N PRO A 352 -13.02 28.62 -25.66
CA PRO A 352 -11.62 28.97 -26.02
C PRO A 352 -11.43 30.29 -26.77
N ASP A 353 -12.48 31.09 -27.01
CA ASP A 353 -12.37 32.19 -27.99
C ASP A 353 -11.69 33.48 -27.49
N GLY A 354 -11.40 33.58 -26.20
CA GLY A 354 -10.86 34.77 -25.54
C GLY A 354 -9.46 35.13 -25.99
N GLU A 355 -9.13 36.43 -25.88
CA GLU A 355 -7.83 36.96 -26.29
C GLU A 355 -6.71 36.28 -25.52
N TYR A 356 -6.83 36.23 -24.19
CA TYR A 356 -5.78 35.65 -23.36
C TYR A 356 -5.74 34.13 -23.41
N PHE A 357 -6.86 33.47 -23.69
CA PHE A 357 -6.84 32.03 -23.98
C PHE A 357 -6.00 31.76 -25.23
N LYS A 358 -6.23 32.50 -26.33
CA LYS A 358 -5.48 32.35 -27.58
C LYS A 358 -3.99 32.64 -27.42
N LYS A 359 -3.64 33.67 -26.62
CA LYS A 359 -2.24 33.95 -26.28
C LYS A 359 -1.59 32.79 -25.52
N LEU A 360 -2.27 32.24 -24.51
CA LEU A 360 -1.79 31.08 -23.74
C LEU A 360 -1.69 29.80 -24.60
N ALA A 361 -2.63 29.61 -25.53
CA ALA A 361 -2.63 28.51 -26.48
C ALA A 361 -1.43 28.56 -27.42
N ALA A 362 -1.19 29.73 -28.03
CA ALA A 362 -0.02 29.96 -28.88
C ALA A 362 1.29 29.78 -28.09
N LEU A 363 1.33 30.21 -26.83
CA LEU A 363 2.50 30.04 -25.97
C LEU A 363 2.76 28.58 -25.61
N ALA A 364 1.71 27.78 -25.38
CA ALA A 364 1.84 26.34 -25.09
C ALA A 364 2.40 25.57 -26.30
N ASP A 365 1.92 25.92 -27.51
CA ASP A 365 2.41 25.39 -28.79
C ASP A 365 3.87 25.79 -29.04
N GLU A 366 4.17 27.09 -28.95
CA GLU A 366 5.54 27.61 -29.16
C GLU A 366 6.58 26.92 -28.25
N LEU A 367 6.20 26.63 -27.01
CA LEU A 367 7.12 26.10 -26.00
C LEU A 367 7.11 24.58 -25.87
N ASP A 368 6.25 23.87 -26.61
CA ASP A 368 6.06 22.42 -26.51
C ASP A 368 5.79 21.95 -25.05
N ILE A 369 4.78 22.57 -24.43
CA ILE A 369 4.39 22.30 -23.03
C ILE A 369 2.88 22.07 -22.89
N HIS A 370 2.51 21.33 -21.84
CA HIS A 370 1.15 21.38 -21.33
C HIS A 370 1.00 22.52 -20.32
N LEU A 371 -0.02 23.37 -20.48
CA LEU A 371 -0.22 24.56 -19.65
C LEU A 371 -1.54 24.50 -18.87
N VAL A 372 -1.45 24.61 -17.55
CA VAL A 372 -2.60 24.79 -16.65
C VAL A 372 -2.70 26.26 -16.23
N ALA A 373 -3.73 26.93 -16.73
CA ALA A 373 -3.89 28.37 -16.56
C ALA A 373 -5.16 28.74 -15.77
N GLY A 374 -5.00 29.44 -14.64
CA GLY A 374 -6.11 29.90 -13.79
C GLY A 374 -6.68 31.24 -14.24
N MET A 375 -7.96 31.30 -14.62
CA MET A 375 -8.59 32.51 -15.15
C MET A 375 -10.07 32.58 -14.80
N MET A 376 -10.64 33.79 -14.87
CA MET A 376 -12.08 33.94 -14.82
C MET A 376 -12.70 33.67 -16.19
N GLU A 377 -13.56 32.68 -16.26
CA GLU A 377 -14.31 32.34 -17.46
C GLU A 377 -15.60 33.17 -17.55
N ALA A 378 -15.87 33.69 -18.75
CA ALA A 378 -17.16 34.25 -19.13
C ALA A 378 -17.94 33.26 -19.99
N ASP A 379 -19.12 32.85 -19.51
CA ASP A 379 -20.06 32.00 -20.23
C ASP A 379 -21.45 32.66 -20.17
N GLY A 380 -21.75 33.44 -21.20
CA GLY A 380 -22.84 34.41 -21.20
C GLY A 380 -22.74 35.38 -20.02
N ASP A 381 -23.81 35.49 -19.24
CA ASP A 381 -23.88 36.35 -18.06
C ASP A 381 -23.20 35.77 -16.82
N LYS A 382 -22.81 34.48 -16.86
CA LYS A 382 -22.18 33.80 -15.73
C LYS A 382 -20.68 33.99 -15.74
N ARG A 383 -20.11 33.98 -14.54
CA ARG A 383 -18.67 33.99 -14.31
C ARG A 383 -18.27 32.77 -13.52
N TYR A 384 -17.18 32.12 -13.93
CA TYR A 384 -16.65 30.95 -13.26
C TYR A 384 -15.18 31.17 -12.95
N ASN A 385 -14.74 30.64 -11.80
CA ASN A 385 -13.31 30.49 -11.52
C ASN A 385 -12.86 29.19 -12.18
N THR A 386 -12.03 29.30 -13.21
CA THR A 386 -11.75 28.21 -14.14
C THR A 386 -10.26 27.99 -14.29
N ALA A 387 -9.84 26.73 -14.32
CA ALA A 387 -8.51 26.33 -14.76
C ALA A 387 -8.64 25.65 -16.13
N VAL A 388 -7.95 26.17 -17.13
CA VAL A 388 -7.85 25.53 -18.46
C VAL A 388 -6.63 24.62 -18.52
N PHE A 389 -6.73 23.55 -19.29
CA PHE A 389 -5.63 22.65 -19.61
C PHE A 389 -5.41 22.64 -21.12
N ILE A 390 -4.23 23.09 -21.54
CA ILE A 390 -3.85 23.27 -22.94
C ILE A 390 -2.70 22.30 -23.25
N ASN A 391 -2.74 21.62 -24.40
CA ASN A 391 -1.68 20.71 -24.85
C ASN A 391 -0.58 21.45 -25.65
N PRO A 392 0.51 20.77 -26.00
CA PRO A 392 1.59 21.31 -26.83
C PRO A 392 1.18 21.61 -28.28
N GLU A 393 -0.03 21.27 -28.71
CA GLU A 393 -0.58 21.69 -30.00
C GLU A 393 -1.43 22.98 -29.89
N GLY A 394 -1.50 23.59 -28.70
CA GLY A 394 -2.29 24.79 -28.43
C GLY A 394 -3.79 24.53 -28.31
N GLU A 395 -4.22 23.27 -28.24
CA GLU A 395 -5.62 22.86 -28.14
C GLU A 395 -6.10 22.81 -26.69
N LEU A 396 -7.39 23.09 -26.49
CA LEU A 396 -8.04 22.92 -25.19
C LEU A 396 -8.30 21.43 -24.92
N VAL A 397 -7.45 20.79 -24.11
CA VAL A 397 -7.69 19.43 -23.59
C VAL A 397 -8.95 19.44 -22.72
N GLY A 398 -9.12 20.49 -21.92
CA GLY A 398 -10.34 20.72 -21.18
C GLY A 398 -10.26 21.86 -20.18
N LYS A 399 -11.37 22.12 -19.50
CA LYS A 399 -11.46 23.17 -18.48
C LYS A 399 -12.19 22.65 -17.25
N TYR A 400 -11.74 23.10 -16.08
CA TYR A 400 -12.34 22.77 -14.79
C TYR A 400 -12.85 24.04 -14.12
N ARG A 401 -14.13 24.04 -13.74
CA ARG A 401 -14.78 25.13 -13.00
C ARG A 401 -14.79 24.79 -11.51
N LYS A 402 -14.27 25.69 -10.67
CA LYS A 402 -14.21 25.52 -9.20
C LYS A 402 -15.58 25.19 -8.63
N GLN A 403 -15.66 24.12 -7.83
CA GLN A 403 -16.92 23.62 -7.28
C GLN A 403 -17.21 24.22 -5.90
N LYS A 404 -16.21 24.26 -5.02
CA LYS A 404 -16.32 24.82 -3.67
C LYS A 404 -16.07 26.33 -3.69
N LEU A 405 -17.13 27.09 -3.98
CA LEU A 405 -17.11 28.54 -3.78
C LEU A 405 -17.37 28.89 -2.32
N GLN A 406 -16.66 29.91 -1.82
CA GLN A 406 -16.88 30.51 -0.50
C GLN A 406 -17.36 31.95 -0.70
N HIS A 407 -16.51 32.93 -0.36
CA HIS A 407 -16.74 34.36 -0.59
C HIS A 407 -16.91 34.75 -2.08
N GLU A 408 -16.68 33.81 -3.00
CA GLU A 408 -16.79 34.00 -4.45
C GLU A 408 -18.24 33.89 -4.96
N LEU A 409 -19.10 33.17 -4.22
CA LEU A 409 -20.47 32.83 -4.66
C LEU A 409 -21.35 34.05 -4.97
N VAL A 410 -21.01 35.22 -4.40
CA VAL A 410 -21.72 36.48 -4.64
C VAL A 410 -21.57 37.03 -6.06
N ARG A 411 -20.58 36.57 -6.83
CA ARG A 411 -20.32 37.03 -8.21
C ARG A 411 -19.99 35.91 -9.18
N ASN A 412 -19.61 34.73 -8.69
CA ASN A 412 -19.25 33.57 -9.48
C ASN A 412 -20.25 32.43 -9.31
N THR A 413 -20.36 31.61 -10.35
CA THR A 413 -21.17 30.39 -10.40
C THR A 413 -20.27 29.18 -10.10
N PRO A 414 -20.70 28.23 -9.27
CA PRO A 414 -19.93 27.01 -9.02
C PRO A 414 -19.94 26.09 -10.24
N GLY A 415 -18.86 25.33 -10.42
CA GLY A 415 -18.85 24.14 -11.27
C GLY A 415 -19.62 22.99 -10.63
N ASP A 416 -19.80 21.91 -11.40
CA ASP A 416 -20.63 20.76 -11.02
C ASP A 416 -19.96 19.40 -11.29
N ARG A 417 -18.74 19.37 -11.84
CA ARG A 417 -18.05 18.15 -12.27
C ARG A 417 -16.58 18.14 -11.89
N SER A 418 -16.13 17.02 -11.31
CA SER A 418 -14.71 16.72 -11.06
C SER A 418 -14.10 15.98 -12.26
N LEU A 419 -13.80 16.71 -13.34
CA LEU A 419 -13.29 16.12 -14.59
C LEU A 419 -11.81 15.71 -14.49
N VAL A 420 -11.45 14.64 -15.18
CA VAL A 420 -10.06 14.24 -15.43
C VAL A 420 -9.77 14.35 -16.92
N PHE A 421 -8.53 14.65 -17.26
CA PHE A 421 -8.11 14.90 -18.62
C PHE A 421 -7.00 13.94 -19.00
N ASP A 422 -7.12 13.31 -20.17
CA ASP A 422 -6.06 12.48 -20.70
C ASP A 422 -4.87 13.34 -21.12
N SER A 423 -3.67 12.87 -20.81
CA SER A 423 -2.40 13.48 -21.23
C SER A 423 -1.36 12.38 -21.43
N PRO A 424 -0.23 12.65 -22.12
CA PRO A 424 0.87 11.69 -22.25
C PRO A 424 1.46 11.22 -20.91
N PHE A 425 1.16 11.93 -19.81
CA PHE A 425 1.65 11.66 -18.46
C PHE A 425 0.64 10.87 -17.60
N GLY A 426 -0.48 10.45 -18.19
CA GLY A 426 -1.60 9.83 -17.49
C GLY A 426 -2.79 10.78 -17.28
N LYS A 427 -3.83 10.28 -16.62
CA LYS A 427 -5.06 11.03 -16.34
C LYS A 427 -4.82 12.12 -15.30
N THR A 428 -4.87 13.37 -15.73
CA THR A 428 -4.65 14.56 -14.89
C THR A 428 -5.96 15.06 -14.30
N GLY A 429 -6.06 15.13 -12.97
CA GLY A 429 -7.17 15.81 -12.30
C GLY A 429 -6.86 17.27 -11.98
N LEU A 430 -7.79 18.18 -12.25
CA LEU A 430 -7.66 19.60 -11.89
C LEU A 430 -8.64 19.97 -10.79
N MET A 431 -8.14 20.51 -9.68
CA MET A 431 -8.98 21.07 -8.61
C MET A 431 -8.52 22.49 -8.28
N ILE A 432 -9.39 23.36 -7.78
CA ILE A 432 -9.02 24.75 -7.51
C ILE A 432 -9.19 25.06 -6.03
N CYS A 433 -8.09 25.44 -5.39
CA CYS A 433 -8.08 26.07 -4.07
C CYS A 433 -8.97 25.34 -3.04
N ALA A 434 -10.10 25.92 -2.65
CA ALA A 434 -10.99 25.42 -1.61
C ALA A 434 -11.58 24.03 -1.90
N ASP A 435 -11.57 23.58 -3.17
CA ASP A 435 -11.97 22.21 -3.54
C ASP A 435 -11.19 21.16 -2.75
N ARG A 436 -9.90 21.39 -2.48
CA ARG A 436 -9.06 20.48 -1.69
C ARG A 436 -9.57 20.28 -0.26
N THR A 437 -10.38 21.19 0.25
CA THR A 437 -10.94 21.06 1.60
C THR A 437 -12.14 20.11 1.65
N GLU A 438 -12.77 19.84 0.51
CA GLU A 438 -14.00 19.05 0.40
C GLU A 438 -13.68 17.63 -0.09
N GLN A 439 -13.76 16.64 0.81
CA GLN A 439 -13.37 15.26 0.50
C GLN A 439 -14.17 14.67 -0.66
N SER A 440 -15.47 14.97 -0.73
CA SER A 440 -16.35 14.48 -1.79
C SER A 440 -15.94 15.00 -3.18
N ILE A 441 -15.43 16.23 -3.27
CA ILE A 441 -14.94 16.80 -4.54
C ILE A 441 -13.66 16.08 -4.97
N VAL A 442 -12.71 15.91 -4.04
CA VAL A 442 -11.41 15.28 -4.33
C VAL A 442 -11.57 13.80 -4.67
N GLY A 443 -12.43 13.09 -3.93
CA GLY A 443 -12.74 11.67 -4.17
C GLY A 443 -13.27 11.41 -5.58
N ARG A 444 -14.10 12.30 -6.13
CA ARG A 444 -14.60 12.15 -7.51
C ARG A 444 -13.51 12.21 -8.58
N PHE A 445 -12.41 12.94 -8.38
CA PHE A 445 -11.29 12.87 -9.33
C PHE A 445 -10.62 11.49 -9.28
N ASN A 446 -10.49 10.91 -8.08
CA ASN A 446 -9.95 9.58 -7.90
C ASN A 446 -10.87 8.51 -8.52
N GLU A 447 -12.19 8.61 -8.30
CA GLU A 447 -13.19 7.74 -8.93
C GLU A 447 -13.16 7.81 -10.46
N ASN A 448 -12.93 9.01 -11.00
CA ASN A 448 -12.78 9.22 -12.44
C ASN A 448 -11.40 8.78 -12.99
N GLY A 449 -10.53 8.24 -12.14
CA GLY A 449 -9.26 7.63 -12.54
C GLY A 449 -8.08 8.60 -12.60
N ALA A 450 -8.13 9.74 -11.91
CA ALA A 450 -6.98 10.63 -11.83
C ALA A 450 -5.74 9.90 -11.28
N GLU A 451 -4.59 10.09 -11.92
CA GLU A 451 -3.32 9.51 -11.52
C GLU A 451 -2.51 10.48 -10.64
N PHE A 452 -2.69 11.77 -10.88
CA PHE A 452 -2.23 12.86 -10.02
C PHE A 452 -3.19 14.05 -10.11
N LEU A 453 -3.08 14.97 -9.15
CA LEU A 453 -3.92 16.17 -9.10
C LEU A 453 -3.05 17.43 -9.15
N ILE A 454 -3.51 18.42 -9.90
CA ILE A 454 -2.95 19.78 -9.92
C ILE A 454 -3.94 20.72 -9.25
N CYS A 455 -3.41 21.59 -8.39
CA CYS A 455 -4.17 22.50 -7.55
C CYS A 455 -3.65 23.94 -7.63
N PRO A 456 -4.08 24.73 -8.63
CA PRO A 456 -3.94 26.17 -8.61
C PRO A 456 -4.73 26.73 -7.43
N SER A 457 -4.11 27.60 -6.64
CA SER A 457 -4.71 28.11 -5.41
C SER A 457 -4.37 29.58 -5.18
N GLY A 458 -5.26 30.24 -4.48
CA GLY A 458 -5.19 31.66 -4.13
C GLY A 458 -5.67 31.98 -2.72
N GLY A 459 -5.99 30.94 -1.93
CA GLY A 459 -6.51 31.07 -0.58
C GLY A 459 -5.47 30.79 0.50
N MET A 460 -5.83 29.89 1.40
CA MET A 460 -4.97 29.51 2.52
C MET A 460 -3.68 28.80 2.04
N PHE A 461 -2.53 29.12 2.62
CA PHE A 461 -1.22 28.55 2.30
C PHE A 461 -0.37 28.34 3.57
N GLY A 462 0.75 27.63 3.42
CA GLY A 462 1.78 27.48 4.44
C GLY A 462 1.52 26.39 5.50
N PRO A 463 2.51 26.15 6.38
CA PRO A 463 2.67 24.84 7.04
C PRO A 463 1.60 24.49 8.04
N ARG A 464 1.04 25.50 8.72
CA ARG A 464 0.02 25.28 9.76
C ARG A 464 -1.38 25.10 9.20
N ARG A 465 -1.60 25.66 8.02
CA ARG A 465 -2.93 25.99 7.52
C ARG A 465 -3.25 25.17 6.27
N ASN A 466 -2.28 24.97 5.39
CA ASN A 466 -2.44 24.27 4.13
C ASN A 466 -1.90 22.83 4.14
N ASP A 467 -0.66 22.62 4.62
CA ASP A 467 0.00 21.30 4.57
C ASP A 467 -0.89 20.17 5.11
N PRO A 468 -1.53 20.28 6.30
CA PRO A 468 -2.34 19.18 6.83
C PRO A 468 -3.51 18.79 5.92
N ILE A 469 -4.07 19.75 5.18
CA ILE A 469 -5.18 19.52 4.26
C ILE A 469 -4.67 18.78 3.03
N VAL A 470 -3.61 19.28 2.39
CA VAL A 470 -3.06 18.70 1.16
C VAL A 470 -2.50 17.30 1.43
N GLN A 471 -1.75 17.12 2.52
CA GLN A 471 -1.24 15.81 2.94
C GLN A 471 -2.38 14.81 3.22
N SER A 472 -3.44 15.26 3.90
CA SER A 472 -4.62 14.42 4.15
C SER A 472 -5.29 13.98 2.83
N ARG A 473 -5.42 14.88 1.85
CA ARG A 473 -6.01 14.54 0.55
C ARG A 473 -5.14 13.59 -0.25
N SER A 474 -3.83 13.75 -0.23
CA SER A 474 -2.95 12.76 -0.85
C SER A 474 -3.11 11.38 -0.23
N ARG A 475 -3.05 11.26 1.11
CA ARG A 475 -3.24 9.98 1.84
C ARG A 475 -4.54 9.29 1.50
N GLN A 476 -5.63 10.06 1.53
CA GLN A 476 -6.97 9.52 1.34
C GLN A 476 -7.20 8.98 -0.08
N ASN A 477 -6.54 9.58 -1.07
CA ASN A 477 -6.76 9.25 -2.48
C ASN A 477 -5.60 8.43 -3.07
N GLY A 478 -4.49 8.30 -2.35
CA GLY A 478 -3.28 7.66 -2.86
C GLY A 478 -2.69 8.39 -4.06
N LYS A 479 -2.75 9.74 -4.09
CA LYS A 479 -2.32 10.56 -5.24
C LYS A 479 -1.28 11.60 -4.89
N TYR A 480 -0.39 11.87 -5.86
CA TYR A 480 0.39 13.09 -5.86
C TYR A 480 -0.53 14.31 -6.02
N ILE A 481 -0.24 15.38 -5.27
CA ILE A 481 -0.91 16.67 -5.44
C ILE A 481 0.15 17.75 -5.63
N VAL A 482 0.09 18.46 -6.77
CA VAL A 482 0.92 19.62 -7.09
C VAL A 482 0.12 20.89 -6.79
N PHE A 483 0.50 21.61 -5.75
CA PHE A 483 -0.15 22.83 -5.28
C PHE A 483 0.67 24.05 -5.67
N VAL A 484 0.03 25.00 -6.36
CA VAL A 484 0.67 26.23 -6.85
C VAL A 484 -0.11 27.44 -6.38
N HIS A 485 0.57 28.35 -5.69
CA HIS A 485 -0.01 29.48 -5.01
C HIS A 485 0.91 30.71 -5.09
N PRO A 486 0.41 31.97 -5.07
CA PRO A 486 1.24 33.17 -5.18
C PRO A 486 2.38 33.30 -4.18
N ALA A 487 2.34 32.54 -3.08
CA ALA A 487 3.38 32.50 -2.05
C ALA A 487 3.92 31.09 -1.77
N GLU A 488 3.42 30.03 -2.42
CA GLU A 488 3.80 28.66 -2.07
C GLU A 488 3.79 27.73 -3.29
N PHE A 489 4.82 26.90 -3.39
CA PHE A 489 4.83 25.70 -4.21
C PHE A 489 4.98 24.49 -3.29
N LEU A 490 4.04 23.54 -3.37
CA LEU A 490 3.99 22.38 -2.50
C LEU A 490 3.63 21.13 -3.31
N VAL A 491 4.37 20.04 -3.08
CA VAL A 491 4.05 18.72 -3.64
C VAL A 491 3.98 17.69 -2.52
N THR A 492 2.86 16.95 -2.44
CA THR A 492 2.68 15.83 -1.53
C THR A 492 2.57 14.51 -2.29
N ALA A 493 3.20 13.46 -1.75
CA ALA A 493 3.16 12.09 -2.27
C ALA A 493 1.89 11.33 -1.83
N PRO A 494 1.55 10.19 -2.46
CA PRO A 494 0.39 9.35 -2.11
C PRO A 494 0.23 9.00 -0.63
N ASP A 495 1.32 8.89 0.12
CA ASP A 495 1.34 8.64 1.57
C ASP A 495 1.20 9.92 2.42
N GLY A 496 0.99 11.06 1.76
CA GLY A 496 0.93 12.42 2.33
C GLY A 496 2.27 12.98 2.76
N THR A 497 3.40 12.35 2.42
CA THR A 497 4.72 12.92 2.67
C THR A 497 4.91 14.16 1.80
N ILE A 498 5.45 15.24 2.37
CA ILE A 498 5.81 16.44 1.59
C ILE A 498 7.11 16.13 0.85
N LYS A 499 7.07 16.16 -0.48
CA LYS A 499 8.23 15.89 -1.35
C LYS A 499 8.95 17.16 -1.79
N SER A 500 8.22 18.26 -1.90
CA SER A 500 8.78 19.59 -2.14
C SER A 500 7.92 20.64 -1.46
N ARG A 501 8.55 21.63 -0.82
CA ARG A 501 7.87 22.81 -0.30
C ARG A 501 8.78 24.03 -0.42
N THR A 502 8.27 25.09 -1.03
CA THR A 502 8.90 26.42 -0.99
C THR A 502 7.85 27.47 -0.71
N ILE A 503 8.18 28.40 0.19
CA ILE A 503 7.34 29.55 0.54
C ILE A 503 8.12 30.82 0.19
N LEU A 504 7.51 31.67 -0.62
CA LEU A 504 8.11 32.90 -1.13
C LEU A 504 7.38 34.11 -0.53
N GLY A 505 7.74 34.43 0.72
CA GLY A 505 7.09 35.47 1.51
C GLY A 505 5.63 35.16 1.87
N ASP A 506 4.92 36.17 2.37
CA ASP A 506 3.50 36.08 2.75
C ASP A 506 2.59 36.99 1.91
N ARG A 507 3.19 37.84 1.08
CA ARG A 507 2.48 38.76 0.20
C ARG A 507 1.90 38.01 -1.00
N LEU A 508 0.65 38.33 -1.34
CA LEU A 508 -0.07 37.72 -2.47
C LEU A 508 -0.35 38.73 -3.59
N LEU A 509 -0.55 39.99 -3.21
CA LEU A 509 -0.85 41.10 -4.10
C LEU A 509 0.20 42.19 -3.94
N ILE A 510 0.52 42.83 -5.06
CA ILE A 510 1.37 44.02 -5.11
C ILE A 510 0.67 45.11 -5.93
N PRO A 511 0.93 46.39 -5.64
CA PRO A 511 0.51 47.48 -6.51
C PRO A 511 1.38 47.52 -7.77
N LYS A 512 0.91 48.18 -8.83
CA LYS A 512 1.58 48.20 -10.15
C LYS A 512 2.94 48.88 -10.09
N GLU A 513 3.10 49.83 -9.19
CA GLU A 513 4.33 50.60 -8.98
C GLU A 513 5.45 49.77 -8.33
N GLU A 514 5.12 48.60 -7.77
CA GLU A 514 6.07 47.69 -7.11
C GLU A 514 6.49 46.52 -8.02
N ILE A 515 6.10 46.53 -9.30
CA ILE A 515 6.62 45.57 -10.28
C ILE A 515 8.15 45.68 -10.33
N ASP A 516 8.83 44.53 -10.33
CA ASP A 516 10.29 44.41 -10.25
C ASP A 516 10.92 45.00 -8.96
N GLY A 517 10.09 45.44 -8.01
CA GLY A 517 10.49 45.91 -6.70
C GLY A 517 10.77 44.76 -5.72
N PRO A 518 11.26 45.08 -4.51
CA PRO A 518 11.62 44.07 -3.50
C PRO A 518 10.42 43.24 -3.00
N LEU A 519 9.20 43.74 -3.24
CA LEU A 519 7.94 43.10 -2.89
C LEU A 519 7.44 42.14 -3.98
N ASP A 520 7.97 42.25 -5.20
CA ASP A 520 7.58 41.43 -6.35
C ASP A 520 8.38 40.12 -6.43
N GLN A 521 8.25 39.31 -5.39
CA GLN A 521 8.98 38.05 -5.31
C GLN A 521 8.26 36.96 -6.09
N ASN A 522 8.65 36.77 -7.36
CA ASN A 522 8.15 35.69 -8.21
C ASN A 522 9.26 34.72 -8.57
N ARG A 523 8.92 33.44 -8.73
CA ARG A 523 9.89 32.41 -9.12
C ARG A 523 9.20 31.18 -9.69
N VAL A 524 9.89 30.49 -10.58
CA VAL A 524 9.53 29.15 -11.04
C VAL A 524 10.08 28.09 -10.08
N PHE A 525 9.24 27.16 -9.67
CA PHE A 525 9.65 25.99 -8.89
C PHE A 525 9.36 24.70 -9.64
N TYR A 526 10.28 23.75 -9.55
CA TYR A 526 10.23 22.50 -10.32
C TYR A 526 10.05 21.29 -9.40
N PHE A 527 9.44 20.25 -9.93
CA PHE A 527 9.39 18.93 -9.30
C PHE A 527 9.36 17.83 -10.37
N GLU A 528 10.11 16.76 -10.14
CA GLU A 528 10.05 15.54 -10.95
C GLU A 528 8.87 14.70 -10.47
N LEU A 529 7.73 14.83 -11.14
CA LEU A 529 6.49 14.14 -10.77
C LEU A 529 6.51 12.70 -11.31
N PRO A 530 6.40 11.67 -10.45
CA PRO A 530 6.28 10.29 -10.93
C PRO A 530 4.96 10.08 -11.65
N VAL A 531 5.02 9.42 -12.81
CA VAL A 531 3.90 9.18 -13.72
C VAL A 531 3.91 7.73 -14.23
N SER A 532 2.82 7.29 -14.82
CA SER A 532 2.67 5.92 -15.35
C SER A 532 3.24 5.73 -16.75
N ALA A 533 3.49 6.82 -17.49
CA ALA A 533 4.05 6.84 -18.83
C ALA A 533 4.99 8.03 -19.05
N VAL A 534 6.06 7.84 -19.84
CA VAL A 534 6.92 8.93 -20.35
C VAL A 534 6.34 9.41 -21.68
N PRO A 535 6.37 10.72 -22.02
CA PRO A 535 6.24 11.12 -23.41
C PRO A 535 7.31 10.40 -24.26
N GLY A 536 6.89 9.78 -25.37
CA GLY A 536 7.82 9.39 -26.42
C GLY A 536 8.53 10.64 -26.97
N PRO A 537 9.77 10.52 -27.45
CA PRO A 537 10.51 11.64 -28.02
C PRO A 537 9.83 12.26 -29.24
#